data_AF-A0A6V7LI93-F1
#
_entry.id   AF-A0A6V7LI93-F1
#
_cell.length_a   1.000
_cell.length_b   1.000
_cell.length_c   1.000
_cell.angle_alpha   90.00
_cell.angle_beta   90.00
_cell.angle_gamma   90.00
#
_symmetry.space_group_name_H-M   'P 1'
#
loop_
_entity.id
_entity.type
_entity.pdbx_description
1 polymer ?
#
loop_
_entity_poly.entity_id
_entity_poly.type
_entity_poly.pdbx_seq_one_letter_code
_entity_poly.pdbx_strand_id
1 'polypeptide(L)' 'LPISESHSKTFTGHIKPLSMSVFLPVRGFVPGQTVPLKINLKNESNVDVKKLRILFKK' A
#
# COMPACT_ATOMS: atom_id res chain seq x y z
N LEU A 1 14.61 11.54 1.84
CA LEU A 1 14.11 11.04 0.55
C LEU A 1 12.75 10.39 0.76
N PRO A 2 11.76 10.66 -0.11
CA PRO A 2 10.46 10.00 -0.05
C PRO A 2 10.59 8.49 -0.22
N ILE A 3 9.72 7.72 0.44
CA ILE A 3 9.62 6.27 0.29
C ILE A 3 8.50 6.00 -0.68
N SER A 4 8.78 5.18 -1.69
CA SER A 4 7.78 4.65 -2.61
C SER A 4 8.01 3.16 -2.75
N GLU A 5 7.04 2.36 -2.35
CA GLU A 5 7.08 0.90 -2.46
C GLU A 5 5.91 0.42 -3.29
N SER A 6 6.12 -0.63 -4.08
CA SER A 6 5.07 -1.22 -4.90
C SER A 6 5.15 -2.73 -4.80
N HIS A 7 3.98 -3.34 -4.59
CA HIS A 7 3.81 -4.78 -4.51
C HIS A 7 2.68 -5.21 -5.43
N SER A 8 2.84 -6.38 -6.04
CA SER A 8 1.82 -7.00 -6.87
C SER A 8 1.68 -8.46 -6.49
N LYS A 9 0.45 -8.95 -6.44
CA LYS A 9 0.14 -10.34 -6.14
C LYS A 9 -0.91 -10.88 -7.09
N THR A 10 -0.64 -12.05 -7.64
CA THR A 10 -1.61 -12.84 -8.42
C THR A 10 -2.13 -13.98 -7.55
N PHE A 11 -3.45 -14.22 -7.60
CA PHE A 11 -4.11 -15.26 -6.80
C PHE A 11 -4.37 -16.50 -7.65
N THR A 12 -4.35 -17.68 -7.02
CA THR A 12 -4.67 -18.95 -7.70
C THR A 12 -6.09 -18.92 -8.27
N GLY A 13 -6.24 -19.17 -9.57
CA GLY A 13 -7.52 -19.07 -10.29
C GLY A 13 -7.81 -17.69 -10.88
N HIS A 14 -6.95 -16.68 -10.65
CA HIS A 14 -7.06 -15.35 -11.23
C HIS A 14 -5.86 -15.07 -12.14
N ILE A 15 -6.13 -14.56 -13.34
CA ILE A 15 -5.08 -14.27 -14.34
C ILE A 15 -4.50 -12.86 -14.14
N LYS A 16 -5.33 -11.95 -13.62
CA LYS A 16 -4.98 -10.54 -13.41
C LYS A 16 -4.49 -10.29 -11.98
N PRO A 17 -3.55 -9.36 -11.76
CA PRO A 17 -2.98 -9.10 -10.44
C PRO A 17 -3.80 -8.12 -9.61
N LEU A 18 -3.54 -8.13 -8.30
CA LEU A 18 -3.84 -7.03 -7.39
C LEU A 18 -2.53 -6.30 -7.10
N SER A 19 -2.42 -5.05 -7.56
CA SER A 19 -1.23 -4.22 -7.37
C SER A 19 -1.50 -3.13 -6.33
N MET A 20 -0.55 -2.89 -5.44
CA MET A 20 -0.61 -1.86 -4.40
C MET A 20 0.69 -1.07 -4.39
N SER A 21 0.59 0.25 -4.37
CA SER A 21 1.73 1.15 -4.23
C SER A 21 1.52 2.07 -3.04
N VAL A 22 2.57 2.29 -2.26
CA VAL A 22 2.57 3.11 -1.05
C VAL A 22 3.60 4.22 -1.21
N PHE A 23 3.21 5.43 -0.88
CA PHE A 23 4.07 6.60 -0.90
C PHE A 23 4.04 7.35 0.44
N LEU A 24 5.23 7.64 0.96
CA LEU A 24 5.49 8.47 2.12
C LEU A 24 6.44 9.59 1.71
N PRO A 25 6.13 10.86 2.00
CA PRO A 25 6.97 11.98 1.57
C PRO A 25 8.32 12.03 2.29
N VAL A 26 8.37 11.54 3.53
CA VAL A 26 9.58 11.56 4.38
C VAL A 26 9.73 10.26 5.17
N ARG A 27 10.98 9.97 5.59
CA ARG A 27 11.32 8.75 6.36
C ARG A 27 11.10 8.90 7.86
N GLY A 28 11.18 10.13 8.37
CA GLY A 28 11.11 10.43 9.79
C GLY A 28 9.95 11.38 10.07
N PHE A 29 9.24 11.11 11.16
CA PHE A 29 8.16 11.94 11.67
C PHE A 29 8.41 12.22 13.14
N VAL A 30 8.00 13.40 13.58
CA VAL A 30 8.11 13.82 14.98
C VAL A 30 6.81 13.44 15.71
N PRO A 31 6.86 13.07 17.01
CA PRO A 31 5.65 12.88 17.79
C PRO A 31 4.68 14.06 17.68
N GLY A 32 3.39 13.77 17.47
CA GLY A 32 2.36 14.79 17.26
C GLY A 32 2.19 15.25 15.81
N GLN A 33 3.11 14.89 14.91
CA GLN A 33 2.95 15.16 13.48
C GLN A 33 1.99 14.15 12.84
N THR A 34 1.10 14.63 11.97
CA THR A 34 0.29 13.75 11.11
C THR A 34 1.18 13.13 10.04
N VAL A 35 1.11 11.80 9.87
CA VAL A 35 1.87 11.07 8.85
C VAL A 35 1.05 10.99 7.55
N PRO A 36 1.33 11.81 6.52
CA PRO A 36 0.66 11.71 5.23
C PRO A 36 1.09 10.43 4.50
N LEU A 37 0.12 9.56 4.24
CA LEU A 37 0.31 8.30 3.53
C LEU A 37 -0.57 8.27 2.29
N LYS A 38 0.00 8.00 1.12
CA LYS A 38 -0.75 7.80 -0.11
C LYS A 38 -0.66 6.34 -0.52
N ILE A 39 -1.81 5.65 -0.57
CA ILE A 39 -1.91 4.26 -1.02
C ILE A 39 -2.70 4.25 -2.33
N ASN A 40 -2.14 3.61 -3.35
CA ASN A 40 -2.82 3.35 -4.60
C ASN A 40 -3.04 1.84 -4.77
N LEU A 41 -4.28 1.42 -4.92
CA LEU A 41 -4.64 0.01 -5.07
C LEU A 41 -5.31 -0.20 -6.44
N LYS A 42 -4.66 -0.96 -7.31
CA LYS A 42 -5.16 -1.36 -8.62
C LYS A 42 -5.60 -2.81 -8.57
N ASN A 43 -6.91 -3.01 -8.54
CA ASN A 43 -7.51 -4.34 -8.52
C ASN A 43 -7.99 -4.74 -9.91
N GLU A 44 -7.11 -5.41 -10.66
CA GLU A 44 -7.48 -5.99 -11.96
C GLU A 44 -7.93 -7.44 -11.81
N SER A 45 -7.61 -8.07 -10.67
CA SER A 45 -7.88 -9.48 -10.34
C SER A 45 -9.35 -9.84 -10.12
N ASN A 46 -10.24 -8.86 -9.95
CA ASN A 46 -11.65 -9.04 -9.56
C ASN A 46 -11.83 -9.76 -8.20
N VAL A 47 -10.78 -9.79 -7.37
CA VAL A 47 -10.83 -10.31 -5.99
C VAL A 47 -11.41 -9.24 -5.07
N ASP A 48 -12.32 -9.61 -4.18
CA ASP A 48 -12.92 -8.67 -3.23
C ASP A 48 -11.91 -8.21 -2.15
N VAL A 49 -11.78 -6.89 -1.97
CA VAL A 49 -10.85 -6.28 -0.99
C VAL A 49 -11.65 -5.77 0.20
N LYS A 50 -11.72 -6.59 1.26
CA LYS A 50 -12.56 -6.31 2.44
C LYS A 50 -12.00 -5.24 3.38
N LYS A 51 -10.68 -5.15 3.54
CA LYS A 51 -10.03 -4.22 4.48
C LYS A 51 -8.61 -3.89 4.10
N LEU A 52 -8.20 -2.66 4.38
CA LEU A 52 -6.82 -2.19 4.36
C LEU A 52 -6.37 -1.95 5.80
N ARG A 53 -5.26 -2.60 6.20
CA ARG A 53 -4.66 -2.42 7.54
C ARG A 53 -3.28 -1.80 7.38
N ILE A 54 -3.08 -0.66 8.03
CA ILE A 54 -1.80 0.05 8.08
C ILE A 54 -1.19 -0.23 9.45
N LEU A 55 0.07 -0.65 9.47
CA LEU A 55 0.81 -0.92 10.70
C LEU A 55 2.19 -0.28 10.60
N PHE A 56 2.48 0.64 11.51
CA PHE A 56 3.84 1.14 11.69
C PHE A 56 4.63 0.13 12.50
N LYS A 57 5.65 -0.47 11.89
CA LYS A 57 6.61 -1.34 12.58
C LYS A 57 7.83 -0.53 12.96
N LYS A 58 8.38 -0.85 14.14
CA LYS A 58 9.60 -0.25 14.68
C LYS A 58 10.83 -0.71 13.90
#